data_AF-A0A3A2I400-F1
#
_entry.id   AF-A0A3A2I400-F1
#
_cell.length_a   1.000
_cell.length_b   1.000
_cell.length_c   1.000
_cell.angle_alpha   90.00
_cell.angle_beta   90.00
_cell.angle_gamma   90.00
#
_symmetry.space_group_name_H-M   'P 1'
#
loop_
_entity.id
_entity.type
_entity.pdbx_description
1 polymer ?
#
loop_
_entity_poly.entity_id
_entity_poly.type
_entity_poly.pdbx_seq_one_letter_code
_entity_poly.pdbx_strand_id
1 'polypeptide(L)'
;MENKLKVGLKTLFGTLPNIERYLHFAVLFWVLLQLLSSGLMHVHGDTELNQISDLAFIHIYSGLVLLPVSLIFATKVIMRRKIQDLYPWLSGHYQVIKEDAESLLKLELPEAKPSGLAATIEGLGILALILAVVTGSVWYLTVFTSGPSEWLLSIHKLSVTFIQVYFFGHALFALLHLVQWWRESSTS
;
A
#
# COMPACT_ATOMS: atom_id res chain seq x y z
N MET A 1 -21.36 -23.27 -13.19
CA MET A 1 -21.74 -21.86 -12.99
C MET A 1 -20.67 -21.22 -12.12
N GLU A 2 -19.83 -20.37 -12.69
CA GLU A 2 -18.76 -19.72 -11.91
C GLU A 2 -19.39 -18.71 -10.93
N ASN A 3 -18.92 -18.69 -9.69
CA ASN A 3 -19.46 -17.81 -8.66
C ASN A 3 -19.28 -16.34 -9.08
N LYS A 4 -20.36 -15.53 -9.09
CA LYS A 4 -20.31 -14.10 -9.46
C LYS A 4 -19.20 -13.33 -8.72
N LEU A 5 -18.95 -13.65 -7.45
CA LEU A 5 -17.87 -13.05 -6.68
C LEU A 5 -16.48 -13.37 -7.26
N LYS A 6 -16.25 -14.60 -7.73
CA LYS A 6 -14.99 -14.99 -8.37
C LYS A 6 -14.76 -14.22 -9.66
N VAL A 7 -15.81 -14.00 -10.45
CA VAL A 7 -15.74 -13.21 -11.69
C VAL A 7 -15.38 -11.76 -11.39
N GLY A 8 -16.04 -11.14 -10.40
CA GLY A 8 -15.74 -9.75 -10.01
C GLY A 8 -14.31 -9.56 -9.51
N LEU A 9 -13.81 -10.48 -8.68
CA LEU A 9 -12.41 -10.48 -8.25
C LEU A 9 -11.44 -10.68 -9.42
N LYS A 10 -11.79 -11.53 -10.39
CA LYS A 10 -10.99 -11.72 -11.61
C LYS A 10 -10.96 -10.45 -12.46
N THR A 11 -12.05 -9.68 -12.51
CA THR A 11 -12.07 -8.37 -13.18
C THR A 11 -11.13 -7.39 -12.47
N LEU A 12 -11.22 -7.27 -11.15
CA LEU A 12 -10.44 -6.31 -10.36
C LEU A 12 -8.92 -6.54 -10.48
N PHE A 13 -8.49 -7.82 -10.44
CA PHE A 13 -7.07 -8.19 -10.51
C PHE A 13 -6.62 -8.66 -11.89
N GLY A 14 -7.52 -8.65 -12.88
CA GLY A 14 -7.30 -9.22 -14.20
C GLY A 14 -6.23 -8.51 -15.01
N THR A 15 -6.01 -7.23 -14.72
CA THR A 15 -5.02 -6.36 -15.39
C THR A 15 -3.60 -6.54 -14.85
N LEU A 16 -3.42 -7.21 -13.71
CA LEU A 16 -2.11 -7.44 -13.11
C LEU A 16 -1.44 -8.71 -13.67
N PRO A 17 -0.14 -8.66 -14.01
CA PRO A 17 0.63 -9.87 -14.28
C PRO A 17 0.61 -10.83 -13.09
N ASN A 18 0.71 -12.14 -13.35
CA ASN A 18 0.58 -13.18 -12.30
C ASN A 18 1.53 -12.95 -11.12
N ILE A 19 2.80 -12.63 -11.37
CA ILE A 19 3.81 -12.40 -10.32
C ILE A 19 3.42 -11.20 -9.45
N GLU A 20 3.04 -10.09 -10.06
CA GLU A 20 2.62 -8.88 -9.32
C GLU A 20 1.34 -9.13 -8.54
N ARG A 21 0.43 -9.95 -9.05
CA ARG A 21 -0.78 -10.34 -8.33
C ARG A 21 -0.44 -11.12 -7.05
N TYR A 22 0.44 -12.11 -7.13
CA TYR A 22 0.88 -12.85 -5.94
C TYR A 22 1.65 -11.97 -4.95
N LEU A 23 2.55 -11.12 -5.45
CA LEU A 23 3.30 -10.18 -4.61
C LEU A 23 2.36 -9.15 -3.96
N HIS A 24 1.37 -8.64 -4.69
CA HIS A 24 0.37 -7.73 -4.15
C HIS A 24 -0.42 -8.38 -3.02
N PHE A 25 -0.89 -9.63 -3.19
CA PHE A 25 -1.58 -10.35 -2.11
C PHE A 25 -0.68 -10.61 -0.91
N ALA A 26 0.60 -10.92 -1.13
CA ALA A 26 1.57 -11.05 -0.04
C ALA A 26 1.74 -9.70 0.68
N VAL A 27 2.05 -8.62 -0.03
CA VAL A 27 2.18 -7.27 0.55
C VAL A 27 0.92 -6.87 1.31
N LEU A 28 -0.27 -7.09 0.74
CA LEU A 28 -1.55 -6.80 1.39
C LEU A 28 -1.70 -7.55 2.72
N PHE A 29 -1.43 -8.86 2.71
CA PHE A 29 -1.51 -9.69 3.92
C PHE A 29 -0.53 -9.20 4.99
N TRP A 30 0.73 -8.92 4.61
CA TRP A 30 1.74 -8.44 5.56
C TRP A 30 1.41 -7.03 6.08
N VAL A 31 0.96 -6.11 5.23
CA VAL A 31 0.54 -4.77 5.67
C VAL A 31 -0.63 -4.87 6.65
N LEU A 32 -1.61 -5.75 6.38
CA LEU A 32 -2.71 -5.98 7.32
C LEU A 32 -2.20 -6.52 8.67
N LEU A 33 -1.28 -7.49 8.65
CA LEU A 33 -0.64 -7.99 9.87
C LEU A 33 0.08 -6.87 10.63
N GLN A 34 0.77 -5.98 9.94
CA GLN A 34 1.48 -4.82 10.52
C GLN A 34 0.51 -3.83 11.17
N LEU A 35 -0.60 -3.49 10.50
CA LEU A 35 -1.64 -2.61 11.05
C LEU A 35 -2.34 -3.21 12.27
N LEU A 36 -2.63 -4.51 12.25
CA LEU A 36 -3.25 -5.20 13.38
C LEU A 36 -2.30 -5.34 14.57
N SER A 37 -1.06 -5.77 14.33
CA SER A 37 -0.05 -5.92 15.39
C SER A 37 0.32 -4.57 16.01
N SER A 38 0.47 -3.52 15.21
CA SER A 38 0.79 -2.18 15.72
C SER A 38 -0.34 -1.56 16.54
N GLY A 39 -1.61 -1.82 16.20
CA GLY A 39 -2.75 -1.31 16.96
C GLY A 39 -2.95 -1.98 18.32
N LEU A 40 -2.33 -3.14 18.53
CA LEU A 40 -2.47 -3.95 19.75
C LEU A 40 -1.19 -3.98 20.60
N MET A 41 -0.03 -3.67 20.01
CA MET A 41 1.23 -3.59 20.75
C MET A 41 1.30 -2.31 21.58
N HIS A 42 1.83 -2.43 22.80
CA HIS A 42 2.12 -1.28 23.66
C HIS A 42 3.63 -1.02 23.62
N VAL A 43 4.07 -0.15 22.71
CA VAL A 43 5.48 0.26 22.55
C VAL A 43 5.57 1.78 22.46
N HIS A 44 6.40 2.36 23.33
CA HIS A 44 6.68 3.80 23.42
C HIS A 44 8.14 4.07 23.06
N GLY A 45 8.50 5.36 22.95
CA GLY A 45 9.82 5.80 22.46
C GLY A 45 10.99 5.46 23.39
N ASP A 46 10.67 5.13 24.63
CA ASP A 46 11.54 4.79 25.75
C ASP A 46 11.45 3.30 26.16
N THR A 47 10.66 2.50 25.45
CA THR A 47 10.48 1.08 25.77
C THR A 47 11.72 0.28 25.41
N GLU A 48 12.34 -0.34 26.41
CA GLU A 48 13.52 -1.20 26.24
C GLU A 48 13.17 -2.53 25.56
N LEU A 49 14.14 -3.14 24.86
CA LEU A 49 13.93 -4.41 24.13
C LEU A 49 13.53 -5.58 25.01
N ASN A 50 13.88 -5.57 26.29
CA ASN A 50 13.49 -6.63 27.24
C ASN A 50 12.07 -6.43 27.82
N GLN A 51 11.40 -5.32 27.49
CA GLN A 51 10.06 -4.96 27.99
C GLN A 51 8.98 -5.02 26.91
N ILE A 52 9.35 -5.32 25.65
CA ILE A 52 8.37 -5.40 24.56
C ILE A 52 7.58 -6.72 24.62
N SER A 53 6.30 -6.64 24.24
CA SER A 53 5.41 -7.80 24.15
C SER A 53 5.78 -8.76 23.00
N ASP A 54 5.34 -10.02 23.08
CA ASP A 54 5.47 -11.01 21.98
C ASP A 54 4.89 -10.48 20.65
N LEU A 55 3.80 -9.70 20.72
CA LEU A 55 3.19 -9.11 19.54
C LEU A 55 4.09 -8.04 18.88
N ALA A 56 4.91 -7.34 19.67
CA ALA A 56 5.90 -6.42 19.14
C ALA A 56 7.03 -7.17 18.42
N PHE A 57 7.44 -8.36 18.89
CA PHE A 57 8.37 -9.21 18.13
C PHE A 57 7.77 -9.66 16.80
N ILE A 58 6.51 -10.08 16.79
CA ILE A 58 5.79 -10.40 15.53
C ILE A 58 5.80 -9.20 14.60
N HIS A 59 5.48 -8.00 15.10
CA HIS A 59 5.50 -6.76 14.33
C HIS A 59 6.89 -6.49 13.73
N ILE A 60 7.93 -6.49 14.55
CA ILE A 60 9.32 -6.22 14.14
C ILE A 60 9.79 -7.23 13.10
N TYR A 61 9.75 -8.52 13.39
CA TYR A 61 10.31 -9.53 12.49
C TYR A 61 9.50 -9.69 11.21
N SER A 62 8.16 -9.62 11.28
CA SER A 62 7.36 -9.63 10.06
C SER A 62 7.54 -8.35 9.24
N GLY A 63 7.84 -7.21 9.86
CA GLY A 63 8.18 -5.96 9.19
C GLY A 63 9.54 -6.03 8.48
N LEU A 64 10.54 -6.64 9.13
CA LEU A 64 11.85 -6.90 8.52
C LEU A 64 11.76 -7.86 7.32
N VAL A 65 10.85 -8.85 7.36
CA VAL A 65 10.55 -9.71 6.19
C VAL A 65 9.78 -8.95 5.11
N LEU A 66 8.91 -8.02 5.49
CA LEU A 66 8.17 -7.19 4.54
C LEU A 66 9.08 -6.27 3.73
N LEU A 67 10.23 -5.84 4.28
CA LEU A 67 11.20 -5.01 3.56
C LEU A 67 11.66 -5.63 2.22
N PRO A 68 12.30 -6.81 2.16
CA PRO A 68 12.71 -7.41 0.89
C PRO A 68 11.52 -7.74 -0.01
N VAL A 69 10.38 -8.18 0.54
CA VAL A 69 9.15 -8.42 -0.25
C VAL A 69 8.67 -7.14 -0.94
N SER A 70 8.68 -6.02 -0.22
CA SER A 70 8.28 -4.72 -0.73
C SER A 70 9.24 -4.20 -1.80
N LEU A 71 10.55 -4.42 -1.64
CA LEU A 71 11.55 -4.06 -2.65
C LEU A 71 11.35 -4.88 -3.93
N ILE A 72 11.13 -6.20 -3.82
CA ILE A 72 10.86 -7.05 -4.98
C ILE A 72 9.58 -6.60 -5.69
N PHE A 73 8.50 -6.34 -4.94
CA PHE A 73 7.25 -5.84 -5.49
C PHE A 73 7.42 -4.49 -6.21
N ALA A 74 8.05 -3.52 -5.56
CA ALA A 74 8.34 -2.21 -6.12
C ALA A 74 9.18 -2.32 -7.41
N THR A 75 10.24 -3.13 -7.41
CA THR A 75 11.06 -3.37 -8.60
C THR A 75 10.24 -3.95 -9.75
N LYS A 76 9.38 -4.95 -9.49
CA LYS A 76 8.54 -5.55 -10.54
C LYS A 76 7.60 -4.53 -11.16
N VAL A 77 6.95 -3.70 -10.34
CA VAL A 77 6.05 -2.65 -10.84
C VAL A 77 6.82 -1.59 -11.64
N ILE A 78 7.94 -1.10 -11.12
CA ILE A 78 8.77 -0.07 -11.77
C ILE A 78 9.37 -0.58 -13.08
N MET A 79 9.74 -1.86 -13.18
CA MET A 79 10.26 -2.45 -14.42
C MET A 79 9.18 -2.61 -15.51
N ARG A 80 7.91 -2.77 -15.12
CA ARG A 80 6.79 -2.89 -16.06
C ARG A 80 6.26 -1.54 -16.54
N ARG A 81 6.22 -0.54 -15.66
CA ARG A 81 5.62 0.78 -15.91
C ARG A 81 6.68 1.78 -16.37
N LYS A 82 6.28 2.79 -17.14
CA LYS A 82 7.15 3.97 -17.29
C LYS A 82 7.06 4.79 -16.00
N ILE A 83 8.19 5.29 -15.51
CA ILE A 83 8.23 6.11 -14.28
C ILE A 83 7.26 7.30 -14.37
N GLN A 84 7.18 7.95 -15.54
CA GLN A 84 6.24 9.04 -15.80
C GLN A 84 4.75 8.65 -15.66
N ASP A 85 4.41 7.36 -15.79
CA ASP A 85 3.02 6.91 -15.66
C ASP A 85 2.61 6.81 -14.17
N LEU A 86 3.57 6.45 -13.30
CA LEU A 86 3.38 6.35 -11.85
C LEU A 86 3.61 7.69 -11.14
N TYR A 87 4.50 8.51 -11.68
CA TYR A 87 4.96 9.77 -11.10
C TYR A 87 4.87 10.92 -12.12
N PRO A 88 3.69 11.17 -12.73
CA PRO A 88 3.54 12.16 -13.80
C PRO A 88 3.90 13.60 -13.41
N TRP A 89 3.86 13.93 -12.11
CA TRP A 89 4.28 15.23 -11.59
C TRP A 89 5.77 15.50 -11.77
N LEU A 90 6.62 14.46 -11.84
CA LEU A 90 8.06 14.61 -12.12
C LEU A 90 8.32 15.12 -13.56
N SER A 91 7.36 14.92 -14.46
CA SER A 91 7.44 15.35 -15.86
C SER A 91 6.48 16.49 -16.19
N GLY A 92 5.78 17.06 -15.20
CA GLY A 92 4.81 18.13 -15.40
C GLY A 92 3.49 17.69 -16.05
N HIS A 93 3.22 16.39 -16.16
CA HIS A 93 2.04 15.85 -16.86
C HIS A 93 0.81 15.73 -15.95
N TYR A 94 0.26 16.86 -15.50
CA TYR A 94 -0.88 16.86 -14.56
C TYR A 94 -2.26 16.71 -15.23
N GLN A 95 -2.33 16.87 -16.55
CA GLN A 95 -3.60 16.98 -17.27
C GLN A 95 -4.50 15.76 -17.06
N VAL A 96 -3.93 14.56 -17.14
CA VAL A 96 -4.69 13.31 -17.00
C VAL A 96 -5.21 13.11 -15.56
N ILE A 97 -4.40 13.46 -14.56
CA ILE A 97 -4.84 13.43 -13.14
C ILE A 97 -6.00 14.40 -12.92
N LYS A 98 -5.91 15.59 -13.52
CA LYS A 98 -6.94 16.62 -13.39
C LYS A 98 -8.27 16.15 -13.98
N GLU A 99 -8.25 15.55 -15.17
CA GLU A 99 -9.44 14.98 -15.82
C GLU A 99 -10.08 13.86 -14.98
N ASP A 100 -9.25 12.99 -14.40
CA ASP A 100 -9.74 11.91 -13.52
C ASP A 100 -10.35 12.48 -12.23
N ALA A 101 -9.75 13.52 -11.65
CA ALA A 101 -10.29 14.21 -10.49
C ALA A 101 -11.62 14.92 -10.80
N GLU A 102 -11.74 15.57 -11.96
CA GLU A 102 -12.98 16.18 -12.43
C GLU A 102 -14.09 15.14 -12.66
N SER A 103 -13.73 13.93 -13.10
CA SER A 103 -14.68 12.80 -13.25
C SER A 103 -15.19 12.34 -11.88
N LEU A 104 -14.30 12.22 -10.89
CA LEU A 104 -14.69 11.87 -9.52
C LEU A 104 -15.64 12.92 -8.89
N LEU A 105 -15.44 14.20 -9.18
CA LEU A 105 -16.36 15.26 -8.74
C LEU A 105 -17.77 15.12 -9.34
N LYS A 106 -17.90 14.44 -10.48
CA LYS A 106 -19.17 14.08 -11.13
C LYS A 106 -19.71 12.71 -10.67
N LEU A 107 -19.07 12.09 -9.68
CA LEU A 107 -19.38 10.73 -9.21
C LEU A 107 -19.17 9.64 -10.28
N GLU A 108 -18.30 9.91 -11.24
CA GLU A 108 -17.88 8.96 -12.28
C GLU A 108 -16.52 8.39 -11.91
N LEU A 109 -16.41 7.06 -11.80
CA LEU A 109 -15.13 6.41 -11.52
C LEU A 109 -14.26 6.43 -12.78
N PRO A 110 -13.06 7.03 -12.74
CA PRO A 110 -12.17 7.07 -13.89
C PRO A 110 -11.63 5.68 -14.21
N GLU A 111 -11.42 5.41 -15.50
CA GLU A 111 -10.74 4.20 -15.94
C GLU A 111 -9.24 4.25 -15.64
N ALA A 112 -8.66 3.08 -15.36
CA ALA A 112 -7.22 2.97 -15.12
C ALA A 112 -6.43 3.20 -16.42
N LYS A 113 -5.70 4.31 -16.49
CA LYS A 113 -4.86 4.70 -17.64
C LYS A 113 -3.47 5.20 -17.20
N PRO A 114 -2.45 5.15 -18.09
CA PRO A 114 -1.13 5.72 -17.82
C PRO A 114 -1.22 7.20 -17.42
N SER A 115 -0.44 7.62 -16.42
CA SER A 115 -0.44 8.98 -15.86
C SER A 115 -1.77 9.45 -15.26
N GLY A 116 -2.78 8.58 -15.19
CA GLY A 116 -4.05 8.86 -14.52
C GLY A 116 -3.96 8.71 -13.00
N LEU A 117 -5.08 8.95 -12.35
CA LEU A 117 -5.18 8.93 -10.90
C LEU A 117 -4.87 7.54 -10.32
N ALA A 118 -5.37 6.47 -10.95
CA ALA A 118 -5.12 5.10 -10.50
C ALA A 118 -3.62 4.72 -10.53
N ALA A 119 -2.91 5.07 -11.62
CA ALA A 119 -1.48 4.83 -11.74
C ALA A 119 -0.64 5.69 -10.78
N THR A 120 -1.08 6.93 -10.56
CA THR A 120 -0.49 7.83 -9.56
C THR A 120 -0.63 7.28 -8.14
N ILE A 121 -1.83 6.81 -7.78
CA ILE A 121 -2.09 6.16 -6.49
C ILE A 121 -1.23 4.89 -6.35
N GLU A 122 -1.11 4.06 -7.38
CA GLU A 122 -0.20 2.89 -7.41
C GLU A 122 1.25 3.30 -7.04
N GLY A 123 1.77 4.38 -7.66
CA GLY A 123 3.10 4.93 -7.34
C GLY A 123 3.23 5.46 -5.92
N LEU A 124 2.26 6.24 -5.43
CA LEU A 124 2.25 6.77 -4.06
C LEU A 124 2.20 5.65 -3.01
N GLY A 125 1.45 4.57 -3.29
CA GLY A 125 1.41 3.39 -2.43
C GLY A 125 2.77 2.71 -2.29
N ILE A 126 3.52 2.58 -3.39
CA ILE A 126 4.88 2.04 -3.38
C ILE A 126 5.80 2.93 -2.54
N LEU A 127 5.76 4.25 -2.72
CA LEU A 127 6.58 5.18 -1.94
C LEU A 127 6.26 5.11 -0.44
N ALA A 128 4.98 5.12 -0.08
CA ALA A 128 4.54 4.99 1.31
C ALA A 128 4.99 3.66 1.92
N LEU A 129 4.90 2.56 1.16
CA LEU A 129 5.31 1.24 1.63
C LEU A 129 6.80 1.20 1.92
N ILE A 130 7.62 1.64 0.96
CA ILE A 130 9.08 1.69 1.11
C ILE A 130 9.48 2.60 2.28
N LEU A 131 8.86 3.77 2.41
CA LEU A 131 9.13 4.69 3.51
C LEU A 131 8.84 4.04 4.87
N ALA A 132 7.70 3.35 5.02
CA ALA A 132 7.32 2.68 6.26
C ALA A 132 8.28 1.54 6.64
N VAL A 133 8.62 0.66 5.70
CA VAL A 133 9.51 -0.48 5.99
C VAL A 133 10.96 -0.04 6.24
N VAL A 134 11.44 1.00 5.56
CA VAL A 134 12.78 1.55 5.78
C VAL A 134 12.87 2.24 7.13
N THR A 135 11.92 3.12 7.47
CA THR A 135 11.93 3.81 8.76
C THR A 135 11.80 2.85 9.94
N GLY A 136 10.96 1.81 9.82
CA GLY A 136 10.85 0.76 10.84
C GLY A 136 12.14 -0.03 11.01
N SER A 137 12.81 -0.37 9.90
CA SER A 137 14.10 -1.09 9.94
C SER A 137 15.20 -0.24 10.56
N VAL A 138 15.28 1.05 10.20
CA VAL A 138 16.25 2.00 10.79
C VAL A 138 16.01 2.18 12.29
N TRP A 139 14.74 2.31 12.69
CA TRP A 139 14.37 2.41 14.10
C TRP A 139 14.78 1.15 14.88
N TYR A 140 14.44 -0.04 14.38
CA TYR A 140 14.86 -1.31 14.98
C TYR A 140 16.38 -1.41 15.15
N LEU A 141 17.14 -1.10 14.09
CA LEU A 141 18.61 -1.13 14.16
C LEU A 141 19.15 -0.17 15.21
N THR A 142 18.58 1.03 15.31
CA THR A 142 19.01 2.02 16.30
C THR A 142 18.68 1.59 17.72
N VAL A 143 17.49 1.02 17.95
CA VAL A 143 17.12 0.46 19.25
C VAL A 143 18.11 -0.64 19.66
N PHE A 144 18.49 -1.49 18.71
CA PHE A 144 19.43 -2.58 18.96
C PHE A 144 20.87 -2.11 19.24
N THR A 145 21.34 -1.03 18.60
CA THR A 145 22.73 -0.56 18.73
C THR A 145 22.94 0.52 19.78
N SER A 146 21.95 1.39 19.95
CA SER A 146 22.07 2.68 20.64
C SER A 146 20.98 2.92 21.67
N GLY A 147 20.01 2.01 21.79
CA GLY A 147 18.88 2.12 22.71
C GLY A 147 17.66 2.85 22.14
N PRO A 148 16.57 2.96 22.92
CA PRO A 148 15.30 3.54 22.49
C PRO A 148 15.42 4.97 21.95
N SER A 149 14.59 5.32 20.96
CA SER A 149 14.58 6.63 20.32
C SER A 149 13.17 7.06 19.96
N GLU A 150 12.62 8.02 20.73
CA GLU A 150 11.30 8.59 20.49
C GLU A 150 11.20 9.33 19.14
N TRP A 151 12.29 9.97 18.72
CA TRP A 151 12.36 10.67 17.44
C TRP A 151 12.18 9.71 16.26
N LEU A 152 12.90 8.58 16.25
CA LEU A 152 12.78 7.59 15.19
C LEU A 152 11.42 6.87 15.22
N LEU A 153 10.88 6.61 16.42
CA LEU A 153 9.52 6.11 16.57
C LEU A 153 8.50 7.08 15.94
N SER A 154 8.66 8.38 16.18
CA SER A 154 7.76 9.41 15.64
C SER A 154 7.83 9.48 14.11
N ILE A 155 9.03 9.39 13.53
CA ILE A 155 9.22 9.29 12.07
C ILE A 155 8.54 8.05 11.51
N HIS A 156 8.71 6.90 12.16
CA HIS A 156 8.10 5.65 11.73
C HIS A 156 6.56 5.72 11.80
N LYS A 157 6.00 6.23 12.90
CA LYS A 157 4.55 6.44 13.04
C LYS A 157 3.99 7.36 11.94
N LEU A 158 4.66 8.49 11.68
CA LEU A 158 4.27 9.39 10.59
C LEU A 158 4.32 8.70 9.22
N SER A 159 5.35 7.89 8.98
CA SER A 159 5.51 7.12 7.75
C SER A 159 4.38 6.11 7.56
N VAL A 160 3.98 5.43 8.63
CA VAL A 160 2.86 4.47 8.64
C VAL A 160 1.52 5.16 8.38
N THR A 161 1.32 6.42 8.81
CA THR A 161 0.10 7.18 8.48
C THR A 161 -0.15 7.26 6.98
N PHE A 162 0.90 7.44 6.16
CA PHE A 162 0.74 7.43 4.69
C PHE A 162 0.26 6.07 4.18
N ILE A 163 0.75 4.97 4.75
CA ILE A 163 0.28 3.62 4.41
C ILE A 163 -1.16 3.40 4.85
N GLN A 164 -1.57 3.89 6.02
CA GLN A 164 -2.96 3.78 6.48
C GLN A 164 -3.92 4.51 5.54
N VAL A 165 -3.61 5.77 5.21
CA VAL A 165 -4.40 6.57 4.26
C VAL A 165 -4.48 5.86 2.90
N TYR A 166 -3.35 5.38 2.40
CA TYR A 166 -3.31 4.63 1.15
C TYR A 166 -4.15 3.35 1.22
N PHE A 167 -3.99 2.53 2.25
CA PHE A 167 -4.67 1.24 2.40
C PHE A 167 -6.18 1.41 2.38
N PHE A 168 -6.73 2.32 3.20
CA PHE A 168 -8.18 2.54 3.25
C PHE A 168 -8.70 3.23 1.99
N GLY A 169 -7.99 4.23 1.46
CA GLY A 169 -8.39 4.91 0.23
C GLY A 169 -8.40 3.97 -0.97
N HIS A 170 -7.32 3.22 -1.18
CA HIS A 170 -7.19 2.24 -2.26
C HIS A 170 -8.23 1.11 -2.14
N ALA A 171 -8.43 0.56 -0.94
CA ALA A 171 -9.46 -0.45 -0.70
C ALA A 171 -10.87 0.08 -1.00
N LEU A 172 -11.18 1.32 -0.61
CA LEU A 172 -12.45 1.95 -0.93
C LEU A 172 -12.66 2.06 -2.45
N PHE A 173 -11.68 2.54 -3.21
CA PHE A 173 -11.78 2.62 -4.67
C PHE A 173 -11.92 1.24 -5.33
N ALA A 174 -11.19 0.25 -4.85
CA ALA A 174 -11.33 -1.13 -5.32
C ALA A 174 -12.75 -1.68 -5.10
N LEU A 175 -13.34 -1.40 -3.93
CA LEU A 175 -14.73 -1.78 -3.63
C LEU A 175 -15.73 -1.01 -4.50
N LEU A 176 -15.53 0.29 -4.74
CA LEU A 176 -16.40 1.08 -5.61
C LEU A 176 -16.40 0.55 -7.05
N HIS A 177 -15.24 0.21 -7.61
CA HIS A 177 -15.16 -0.44 -8.92
C HIS A 177 -15.84 -1.82 -8.95
N LEU A 178 -15.72 -2.61 -7.87
CA LEU A 178 -16.42 -3.90 -7.77
C LEU A 178 -17.94 -3.72 -7.74
N VAL A 179 -18.44 -2.71 -7.03
CA VAL A 179 -19.87 -2.37 -6.98
C VAL A 179 -20.37 -1.89 -8.34
N GLN A 180 -19.60 -1.04 -9.03
CA GLN A 180 -19.94 -0.60 -10.40
C GLN A 180 -20.04 -1.81 -11.35
N TRP A 181 -19.03 -2.68 -11.36
CA TRP A 181 -19.04 -3.91 -12.15
C TRP A 181 -20.25 -4.81 -11.82
N TRP A 182 -20.60 -4.94 -10.53
CA TRP A 182 -21.75 -5.75 -10.11
C TRP A 182 -23.08 -5.22 -10.67
N ARG A 183 -23.23 -3.90 -10.73
CA ARG A 183 -24.43 -3.24 -11.27
C ARG A 183 -24.55 -3.48 -12.78
N GLU A 184 -23.48 -3.24 -13.53
CA GLU A 184 -23.45 -3.40 -14.99
C GLU A 184 -23.67 -4.86 -15.44
N SER A 185 -23.09 -5.81 -14.71
CA SER A 185 -23.24 -7.26 -14.96
C SER A 185 -24.60 -7.83 -14.52
N SER A 186 -25.45 -7.04 -13.87
CA SER A 186 -26.81 -7.43 -13.48
C SER A 186 -27.88 -6.82 -14.40
N THR A 187 -27.51 -5.87 -15.25
CA THR A 187 -28.36 -5.24 -16.26
C THR A 187 -28.17 -5.82 -17.67
N SER A 188 -27.24 -6.77 -17.83
CA SER A 188 -26.94 -7.52 -19.06
C SER A 188 -27.49 -8.94 -18.97
#